data_AF-A0A5C7RWU8-F1
#
_entry.id   AF-A0A5C7RWU8-F1
#
_cell.length_a   1.000
_cell.length_b   1.000
_cell.length_c   1.000
_cell.angle_alpha   90.00
_cell.angle_beta   90.00
_cell.angle_gamma   90.00
#
_symmetry.space_group_name_H-M   'P 1'
#
loop_
_entity.id
_entity.type
_entity.pdbx_description
1 polymer ?
#
loop_
_entity_poly.entity_id
_entity_poly.type
_entity_poly.pdbx_seq_one_letter_code
_entity_poly.pdbx_strand_id
1 'polypeptide(L)'
;MPAWKQLTRIPLKARLYAREPYFREGLDQAWRCLGDATPETLHRSALMMIKPDGLIGGKAPRIVEFLHEYGFEIVAVRHFVLHRLQWRELWRYQLTAATLDRLMVNDLVFSEPGLMLCLRDTTVSPLPATVRLSELKGPSDVAQQTPGCLRRLMAQPNRVFSLFHVADEPADLLRELSIFLDAWDRARVFNALMGVGALPEDEQSRLDGVVEASRRSARSLDAGHALARVRAALGAQRGSIAETEWAALHAALQSMAEGERIAWRPFADALARSGLMADPWDIAILGASFIVYDDPEASKQLVAVGHAPWLQPDFEFPPED
;
A
#
# COMPACT_ATOMS: atom_id res chain seq x y z
N MET A 1 -23.50 15.59 9.64
CA MET A 1 -22.08 15.22 9.46
C MET A 1 -21.64 14.33 10.62
N PRO A 2 -20.90 13.24 10.37
CA PRO A 2 -20.39 12.34 11.40
C PRO A 2 -19.46 13.06 12.39
N ALA A 3 -19.48 12.63 13.64
CA ALA A 3 -18.54 13.08 14.65
C ALA A 3 -17.14 12.47 14.39
N TRP A 4 -16.06 13.21 14.70
CA TRP A 4 -14.69 12.73 14.49
C TRP A 4 -14.40 11.36 15.10
N LYS A 5 -14.98 11.08 16.28
CA LYS A 5 -14.83 9.79 16.97
C LYS A 5 -15.41 8.58 16.19
N GLN A 6 -16.26 8.83 15.20
CA GLN A 6 -16.78 7.82 14.27
C GLN A 6 -15.84 7.60 13.09
N LEU A 7 -14.91 8.54 12.84
CA LEU A 7 -14.00 8.50 11.69
C LEU A 7 -12.56 8.15 12.07
N THR A 8 -12.11 8.55 13.26
CA THR A 8 -10.76 8.24 13.76
C THR A 8 -10.74 8.26 15.28
N ARG A 9 -9.87 7.45 15.87
CA ARG A 9 -9.51 7.48 17.30
C ARG A 9 -8.15 8.13 17.55
N ILE A 10 -7.59 8.81 16.55
CA ILE A 10 -6.30 9.50 16.64
C ILE A 10 -6.54 11.01 16.65
N PRO A 11 -6.42 11.71 17.80
CA PRO A 11 -6.68 13.15 17.90
C PRO A 11 -5.86 13.98 16.91
N LEU A 12 -4.58 13.63 16.74
CA LEU A 12 -3.71 14.31 15.78
C LEU A 12 -4.18 14.11 14.34
N LYS A 13 -4.70 12.93 13.97
CA LYS A 13 -5.26 12.68 12.64
C LYS A 13 -6.48 13.56 12.40
N ALA A 14 -7.39 13.65 13.38
CA ALA A 14 -8.56 14.54 13.29
C ALA A 14 -8.14 16.00 13.03
N ARG A 15 -7.16 16.52 13.79
CA ARG A 15 -6.64 17.89 13.59
C ARG A 15 -6.03 18.11 12.21
N LEU A 16 -5.19 17.17 11.75
CA LEU A 16 -4.52 17.27 10.43
C LEU A 16 -5.54 17.17 9.29
N TYR A 17 -6.46 16.22 9.35
CA TYR A 17 -7.42 15.96 8.27
C TYR A 17 -8.53 17.02 8.22
N ALA A 18 -8.85 17.69 9.33
CA ALA A 18 -9.91 18.70 9.39
C ALA A 18 -9.79 19.83 8.35
N ARG A 19 -8.55 20.14 7.93
CA ARG A 19 -8.28 21.17 6.93
C ARG A 19 -7.67 20.62 5.64
N GLU A 20 -7.38 19.33 5.57
CA GLU A 20 -6.80 18.69 4.38
C GLU A 20 -7.82 18.60 3.24
N PRO A 21 -7.48 19.02 2.00
CA PRO A 21 -8.43 19.01 0.87
C PRO A 21 -9.02 17.63 0.58
N TYR A 22 -8.19 16.59 0.48
CA TYR A 22 -8.62 15.24 0.11
C TYR A 22 -9.63 14.65 1.10
N PHE A 23 -9.39 14.83 2.41
CA PHE A 23 -10.34 14.39 3.41
C PHE A 23 -11.66 15.17 3.32
N ARG A 24 -11.60 16.50 3.19
CA ARG A 24 -12.80 17.35 3.14
C ARG A 24 -13.66 17.08 1.92
N GLU A 25 -13.04 16.91 0.75
CA GLU A 25 -13.74 16.52 -0.48
C GLU A 25 -14.38 15.13 -0.35
N GLY A 26 -13.67 14.18 0.26
CA GLY A 26 -14.17 12.83 0.49
C GLY A 26 -15.37 12.84 1.43
N LEU A 27 -15.29 13.58 2.54
CA LEU A 27 -16.36 13.70 3.52
C LEU A 27 -17.59 14.44 2.98
N ASP A 28 -17.40 15.58 2.29
CA ASP A 28 -18.49 16.33 1.68
C ASP A 28 -19.22 15.47 0.63
N GLN A 29 -18.47 14.75 -0.21
CA GLN A 29 -19.07 13.90 -1.22
C GLN A 29 -19.75 12.67 -0.61
N ALA A 30 -19.16 12.04 0.40
CA ALA A 30 -19.81 10.95 1.14
C ALA A 30 -21.16 11.44 1.68
N TRP A 31 -21.21 12.62 2.29
CA TRP A 31 -22.47 13.19 2.79
C TRP A 31 -23.50 13.47 1.69
N ARG A 32 -23.07 13.96 0.52
CA ARG A 32 -23.97 14.20 -0.62
C ARG A 32 -24.53 12.93 -1.24
N CYS A 33 -23.72 11.87 -1.33
CA CYS A 33 -24.13 10.59 -1.90
C CYS A 33 -24.94 9.75 -0.90
N LEU A 34 -24.54 9.78 0.37
CA LEU A 34 -25.02 8.85 1.39
C LEU A 34 -26.05 9.45 2.35
N GLY A 35 -26.09 10.78 2.49
CA GLY A 35 -26.97 11.46 3.44
C GLY A 35 -26.77 10.95 4.87
N ASP A 36 -27.87 10.73 5.58
CA ASP A 36 -27.84 10.26 6.97
C ASP A 36 -27.27 8.84 7.15
N ALA A 37 -27.20 8.04 6.08
CA ALA A 37 -26.56 6.73 6.10
C ALA A 37 -25.03 6.79 6.16
N THR A 38 -24.42 7.97 5.97
CA THR A 38 -22.96 8.14 5.91
C THR A 38 -22.21 7.42 7.04
N PRO A 39 -22.54 7.61 8.34
CA PRO A 39 -21.78 6.98 9.42
C PRO A 39 -21.83 5.46 9.36
N GLU A 40 -23.01 4.89 9.12
CA GLU A 40 -23.23 3.44 9.06
C GLU A 40 -22.56 2.82 7.83
N THR A 41 -22.70 3.46 6.66
CA THR A 41 -22.02 3.01 5.45
C THR A 41 -20.51 3.03 5.63
N LEU A 42 -19.93 4.11 6.17
CA LEU A 42 -18.49 4.18 6.41
C LEU A 42 -18.02 3.17 7.46
N HIS A 43 -18.83 2.90 8.49
CA HIS A 43 -18.53 1.87 9.49
C HIS A 43 -18.41 0.48 8.85
N ARG A 44 -19.22 0.18 7.84
CA ARG A 44 -19.21 -1.10 7.11
C ARG A 44 -18.32 -1.12 5.87
N SER A 45 -17.62 -0.03 5.57
CA SER A 45 -16.81 0.11 4.36
C SER A 45 -15.32 -0.04 4.65
N ALA A 46 -14.60 -0.71 3.75
CA ALA A 46 -13.15 -0.76 3.78
C ALA A 46 -12.56 -0.57 2.37
N LEU A 47 -11.27 -0.27 2.33
CA LEU A 47 -10.50 -0.12 1.10
C LEU A 47 -9.27 -1.02 1.19
N MET A 48 -9.02 -1.79 0.13
CA MET A 48 -7.75 -2.49 -0.06
C MET A 48 -7.16 -2.12 -1.42
N MET A 49 -5.87 -1.80 -1.42
CA MET A 49 -5.06 -1.71 -2.61
C MET A 49 -4.17 -2.96 -2.67
N ILE A 50 -4.32 -3.77 -3.72
CA ILE A 50 -3.28 -4.72 -4.11
C ILE A 50 -2.24 -3.91 -4.87
N LYS A 51 -1.07 -3.77 -4.26
CA LYS A 51 0.04 -2.99 -4.82
C LYS A 51 0.64 -3.73 -6.02
N PRO A 52 1.42 -3.05 -6.86
CA PRO A 52 2.03 -3.69 -8.02
C PRO A 52 2.88 -4.92 -7.65
N ASP A 53 3.62 -4.86 -6.55
CA ASP A 53 4.39 -5.99 -6.02
C ASP A 53 3.51 -7.16 -5.57
N GLY A 54 2.29 -6.91 -5.10
CA GLY A 54 1.30 -7.95 -4.81
C GLY A 54 0.76 -8.61 -6.07
N LEU A 55 0.48 -7.82 -7.12
CA LEU A 55 0.00 -8.34 -8.40
C LEU A 55 1.07 -9.16 -9.11
N ILE A 56 2.27 -8.60 -9.27
CA ILE A 56 3.37 -9.31 -9.93
C ILE A 56 3.88 -10.49 -9.10
N GLY A 57 3.73 -10.46 -7.77
CA GLY A 57 4.04 -11.59 -6.89
C GLY A 57 3.00 -12.72 -6.92
N GLY A 58 1.96 -12.63 -7.75
CA GLY A 58 0.92 -13.65 -7.88
C GLY A 58 -0.03 -13.74 -6.69
N LYS A 59 -0.19 -12.67 -5.91
CA LYS A 59 -0.91 -12.71 -4.63
C LYS A 59 -2.41 -12.42 -4.77
N ALA A 60 -2.85 -11.88 -5.90
CA ALA A 60 -4.24 -11.46 -6.08
C ALA A 60 -5.28 -12.57 -5.81
N PRO A 61 -5.15 -13.80 -6.33
CA PRO A 61 -6.14 -14.85 -6.08
C PRO A 61 -6.34 -15.12 -4.59
N ARG A 62 -5.23 -15.27 -3.87
CA ARG A 62 -5.23 -15.65 -2.45
C ARG A 62 -5.68 -14.49 -1.54
N ILE A 63 -5.45 -13.25 -1.97
CA ILE A 63 -6.00 -12.05 -1.30
C ILE A 63 -7.52 -12.00 -1.46
N VAL A 64 -8.04 -12.23 -2.67
CA VAL A 64 -9.50 -12.23 -2.93
C VAL A 64 -10.18 -13.34 -2.14
N GLU A 65 -9.62 -14.56 -2.14
CA GLU A 65 -10.10 -15.68 -1.31
C GLU A 65 -10.15 -15.30 0.17
N PHE A 66 -9.08 -14.69 0.69
CA PHE A 66 -9.02 -14.25 2.09
C PHE A 66 -10.11 -13.21 2.41
N LEU A 67 -10.34 -12.24 1.54
CA LEU A 67 -11.38 -11.22 1.77
C LEU A 67 -12.76 -11.88 1.93
N HIS A 68 -13.10 -12.82 1.05
CA HIS A 68 -14.37 -13.55 1.14
C HIS A 68 -14.46 -14.42 2.41
N GLU A 69 -13.39 -15.13 2.78
CA GLU A 69 -13.34 -15.96 3.98
C GLU A 69 -13.61 -15.14 5.26
N TYR A 70 -13.14 -13.89 5.31
CA TYR A 70 -13.30 -12.99 6.45
C TYR A 70 -14.51 -12.05 6.34
N GLY A 71 -15.46 -12.36 5.45
CA GLY A 71 -16.74 -11.66 5.35
C GLY A 71 -16.64 -10.26 4.73
N PHE A 72 -15.68 -10.04 3.83
CA PHE A 72 -15.61 -8.84 3.00
C PHE A 72 -16.11 -9.15 1.59
N GLU A 73 -17.14 -8.42 1.17
CA GLU A 73 -17.67 -8.42 -0.18
C GLU A 73 -16.99 -7.31 -0.99
N ILE A 74 -16.51 -7.63 -2.19
CA ILE A 74 -15.95 -6.63 -3.11
C ILE A 74 -17.11 -5.96 -3.85
N VAL A 75 -17.22 -4.64 -3.74
CA VAL A 75 -18.35 -3.88 -4.31
C VAL A 75 -17.94 -2.89 -5.40
N ALA A 76 -16.65 -2.58 -5.50
CA ALA A 76 -16.09 -1.84 -6.63
C ALA A 76 -14.61 -2.19 -6.85
N VAL A 77 -14.18 -2.14 -8.11
CA VAL A 77 -12.84 -2.46 -8.57
C VAL A 77 -12.32 -1.36 -9.51
N ARG A 78 -11.16 -0.80 -9.21
CA ARG A 78 -10.50 0.22 -10.04
C ARG A 78 -9.03 -0.11 -10.25
N HIS A 79 -8.56 0.04 -11.48
CA HIS A 79 -7.12 0.08 -11.74
C HIS A 79 -6.59 1.45 -11.35
N PHE A 80 -5.34 1.48 -10.91
CA PHE A 80 -4.61 2.72 -10.73
C PHE A 80 -3.14 2.51 -11.13
N VAL A 81 -2.48 3.61 -11.46
CA VAL A 81 -1.03 3.72 -11.47
C VAL A 81 -0.73 4.96 -10.64
N LEU A 82 0.05 4.82 -9.57
CA LEU A 82 0.35 5.97 -8.71
C LEU A 82 1.58 6.70 -9.26
N HIS A 83 1.40 7.97 -9.63
CA HIS A 83 2.55 8.80 -9.94
C HIS A 83 3.26 9.26 -8.65
N ARG A 84 4.51 9.74 -8.80
CA ARG A 84 5.39 10.18 -7.72
C ARG A 84 4.69 11.06 -6.67
N LEU A 85 3.89 12.03 -7.12
CA LEU A 85 3.20 12.95 -6.21
C LEU A 85 2.09 12.24 -5.44
N GLN A 86 1.25 11.43 -6.12
CA GLN A 86 0.10 10.78 -5.50
C GLN A 86 0.50 9.77 -4.42
N TRP A 87 1.49 8.91 -4.67
CA TRP A 87 1.90 7.94 -3.65
C TRP A 87 2.55 8.63 -2.43
N ARG A 88 3.31 9.71 -2.65
CA ARG A 88 3.86 10.50 -1.55
C ARG A 88 2.78 11.20 -0.76
N GLU A 89 1.72 11.63 -1.42
CA GLU A 89 0.54 12.17 -0.74
C GLU A 89 -0.18 11.10 0.07
N LEU A 90 -0.38 9.90 -0.49
CA LEU A 90 -1.05 8.81 0.20
C LEU A 90 -0.42 8.52 1.57
N TRP A 91 0.91 8.50 1.65
CA TRP A 91 1.66 8.23 2.89
C TRP A 91 2.35 9.46 3.49
N ARG A 92 1.91 10.69 3.18
CA ARG A 92 2.55 11.96 3.61
C ARG A 92 3.00 11.93 5.07
N TYR A 93 2.12 11.50 5.98
CA TYR A 93 2.36 11.53 7.41
C TYR A 93 3.26 10.38 7.91
N GLN A 94 3.33 9.26 7.18
CA GLN A 94 4.20 8.12 7.49
C GLN A 94 5.59 8.23 6.84
N LEU A 95 5.73 9.03 5.77
CA LEU A 95 7.00 9.22 5.06
C LEU A 95 7.94 10.20 5.73
N THR A 96 7.50 10.89 6.79
CA THR A 96 8.36 11.75 7.64
C THR A 96 9.55 11.02 8.23
N ALA A 97 9.44 9.71 8.45
CA ALA A 97 10.56 8.87 8.90
C ALA A 97 11.31 8.16 7.77
N ALA A 98 10.88 8.25 6.50
CA ALA A 98 11.46 7.45 5.42
C ALA A 98 12.80 8.04 4.93
N THR A 99 13.80 7.19 4.68
CA THR A 99 15.05 7.62 4.04
C THR A 99 14.80 8.01 2.57
N LEU A 100 15.67 8.86 2.00
CA LEU A 100 15.60 9.20 0.57
C LEU A 100 15.78 7.97 -0.33
N ASP A 101 16.58 7.00 0.11
CA ASP A 101 16.78 5.73 -0.59
C ASP A 101 15.46 4.95 -0.66
N ARG A 102 14.69 4.88 0.44
CA ARG A 102 13.35 4.29 0.44
C ARG A 102 12.39 5.01 -0.49
N LEU A 103 12.45 6.34 -0.56
CA LEU A 103 11.61 7.10 -1.48
C LEU A 103 11.91 6.76 -2.95
N MET A 104 13.19 6.66 -3.32
CA MET A 104 13.60 6.31 -4.68
C MET A 104 13.23 4.88 -5.07
N VAL A 105 13.37 3.92 -4.15
CA VAL A 105 12.94 2.54 -4.42
C VAL A 105 11.43 2.47 -4.59
N ASN A 106 10.65 3.18 -3.75
CA ASN A 106 9.19 3.24 -3.91
C ASN A 106 8.79 3.87 -5.26
N ASP A 107 9.52 4.86 -5.75
CA ASP A 107 9.27 5.45 -7.08
C ASP A 107 9.35 4.40 -8.21
N LEU A 108 10.20 3.36 -8.08
CA LEU A 108 10.28 2.25 -9.03
C LEU A 108 9.09 1.27 -8.93
N VAL A 109 8.55 1.08 -7.72
CA VAL A 109 7.48 0.10 -7.48
C VAL A 109 6.11 0.65 -7.85
N PHE A 110 5.83 1.91 -7.47
CA PHE A 110 4.51 2.51 -7.62
C PHE A 110 4.20 3.00 -9.04
N SER A 111 5.21 3.09 -9.91
CA SER A 111 5.02 3.41 -11.34
C SER A 111 4.34 2.29 -12.14
N GLU A 112 4.12 1.14 -11.52
CA GLU A 112 3.46 -0.02 -12.13
C GLU A 112 1.95 -0.08 -11.77
N PRO A 113 1.13 -0.80 -12.55
CA PRO A 113 -0.30 -0.94 -12.27
C PRO A 113 -0.60 -1.67 -10.95
N GLY A 114 -1.60 -1.17 -10.23
CA GLY A 114 -2.19 -1.80 -9.06
C GLY A 114 -3.71 -1.94 -9.17
N LEU A 115 -4.31 -2.61 -8.18
CA LEU A 115 -5.75 -2.86 -8.12
C LEU A 115 -6.33 -2.33 -6.81
N MET A 116 -7.31 -1.44 -6.89
CA MET A 116 -8.07 -0.95 -5.76
C MET A 116 -9.40 -1.71 -5.66
N LEU A 117 -9.67 -2.22 -4.47
CA LEU A 117 -10.88 -2.95 -4.08
C LEU A 117 -11.60 -2.16 -3.00
N CYS A 118 -12.83 -1.74 -3.29
CA CYS A 118 -13.73 -1.19 -2.28
C CYS A 118 -14.57 -2.34 -1.73
N LEU A 119 -14.65 -2.39 -0.41
CA LEU A 119 -15.15 -3.56 0.31
C LEU A 119 -16.32 -3.17 1.20
N ARG A 120 -17.31 -4.04 1.26
CA ARG A 120 -18.39 -4.00 2.25
C ARG A 120 -18.22 -5.17 3.20
N ASP A 121 -18.29 -4.87 4.47
CA ASP A 121 -18.27 -5.85 5.53
C ASP A 121 -19.68 -6.43 5.76
N THR A 122 -19.79 -7.75 5.63
CA THR A 122 -21.04 -8.50 5.82
C THR A 122 -21.19 -9.05 7.23
N THR A 123 -20.20 -8.89 8.09
CA THR A 123 -20.23 -9.32 9.49
C THR A 123 -20.77 -8.21 10.38
N VAL A 124 -21.46 -8.59 11.47
CA VAL A 124 -21.87 -7.64 12.51
C VAL A 124 -20.68 -7.44 13.45
N SER A 125 -20.07 -6.25 13.41
CA SER A 125 -18.90 -5.93 14.22
C SER A 125 -19.04 -4.55 14.89
N PRO A 126 -18.64 -4.41 16.17
CA PRO A 126 -18.50 -3.10 16.80
C PRO A 126 -17.32 -2.30 16.23
N LEU A 127 -16.40 -2.95 15.51
CA LEU A 127 -15.28 -2.29 14.86
C LEU A 127 -15.68 -1.81 13.46
N PRO A 128 -15.22 -0.63 13.02
CA PRO A 128 -15.30 -0.28 11.62
C PRO A 128 -14.57 -1.31 10.75
N ALA A 129 -15.09 -1.56 9.56
CA ALA A 129 -14.54 -2.51 8.60
C ALA A 129 -13.08 -2.22 8.23
N THR A 130 -12.71 -0.93 8.09
CA THR A 130 -11.31 -0.47 7.92
C THR A 130 -10.40 -0.95 9.06
N VAL A 131 -10.83 -0.75 10.30
CA VAL A 131 -10.08 -1.14 11.50
C VAL A 131 -9.96 -2.66 11.57
N ARG A 132 -11.05 -3.41 11.36
CA ARG A 132 -10.99 -4.88 11.37
C ARG A 132 -10.06 -5.40 10.27
N LEU A 133 -10.15 -4.86 9.06
CA LEU A 133 -9.28 -5.29 7.97
C LEU A 133 -7.81 -4.90 8.22
N SER A 134 -7.54 -3.78 8.88
CA SER A 134 -6.18 -3.38 9.27
C SER A 134 -5.57 -4.30 10.34
N GLU A 135 -6.38 -4.79 11.28
CA GLU A 135 -5.96 -5.82 12.24
C GLU A 135 -5.64 -7.15 11.53
N LEU A 136 -6.53 -7.60 10.63
CA LEU A 136 -6.33 -8.83 9.84
C LEU A 136 -5.11 -8.73 8.92
N LYS A 137 -4.83 -7.54 8.37
CA LYS A 137 -3.61 -7.24 7.58
C LYS A 137 -2.35 -7.57 8.39
N GLY A 138 -2.33 -7.22 9.67
CA GLY A 138 -1.22 -7.41 10.59
C GLY A 138 -0.04 -6.45 10.40
N PRO A 139 1.02 -6.55 11.22
CA PRO A 139 2.15 -5.61 11.21
C PRO A 139 2.96 -5.59 9.91
N SER A 140 3.47 -4.41 9.54
CA SER A 140 4.31 -4.27 8.33
C SER A 140 5.72 -4.82 8.51
N ASP A 141 6.20 -4.86 9.75
CA ASP A 141 7.49 -5.46 10.09
C ASP A 141 7.32 -6.98 10.14
N VAL A 142 8.09 -7.69 9.30
CA VAL A 142 8.02 -9.15 9.15
C VAL A 142 8.28 -9.87 10.47
N ALA A 143 9.17 -9.33 11.32
CA ALA A 143 9.49 -9.93 12.62
C ALA A 143 8.33 -9.87 13.63
N GLN A 144 7.37 -8.95 13.42
CA GLN A 144 6.24 -8.73 14.31
C GLN A 144 4.94 -9.40 13.81
N GLN A 145 4.98 -10.07 12.66
CA GLN A 145 3.79 -10.68 12.06
C GLN A 145 3.35 -11.92 12.83
N THR A 146 2.06 -11.98 13.14
CA THR A 146 1.44 -13.16 13.75
C THR A 146 1.15 -14.24 12.70
N PRO A 147 1.12 -15.54 13.06
CA PRO A 147 0.93 -16.63 12.09
C PRO A 147 -0.32 -16.52 11.21
N GLY A 148 -1.41 -15.95 11.73
CA GLY A 148 -2.69 -15.83 11.03
C GLY A 148 -2.93 -14.52 10.29
N CYS A 149 -2.02 -13.55 10.37
CA CYS A 149 -2.24 -12.27 9.68
C CYS A 149 -2.00 -12.38 8.17
N LEU A 150 -2.72 -11.57 7.39
CA LEU A 150 -2.70 -11.63 5.93
C LEU A 150 -1.29 -11.46 5.36
N ARG A 151 -0.47 -10.55 5.92
CA ARG A 151 0.91 -10.34 5.47
C ARG A 151 1.79 -11.59 5.62
N ARG A 152 1.60 -12.34 6.70
CA ARG A 152 2.30 -13.61 6.93
C ARG A 152 1.82 -14.68 5.96
N LEU A 153 0.51 -14.80 5.79
CA LEU A 153 -0.11 -15.78 4.87
C LEU A 153 0.29 -15.54 3.40
N MET A 154 0.51 -14.28 3.02
CA MET A 154 0.98 -13.92 1.67
C MET A 154 2.50 -13.99 1.49
N ALA A 155 3.24 -14.28 2.57
CA ALA A 155 4.69 -14.29 2.62
C ALA A 155 5.29 -12.95 2.16
N GLN A 156 4.90 -11.86 2.84
CA GLN A 156 5.46 -10.53 2.61
C GLN A 156 7.00 -10.58 2.67
N PRO A 157 7.73 -10.19 1.58
CA PRO A 157 9.19 -10.30 1.56
C PRO A 157 9.88 -9.34 2.52
N ASN A 158 9.47 -8.07 2.52
CA ASN A 158 10.09 -7.02 3.30
C ASN A 158 9.13 -5.82 3.48
N ARG A 159 9.55 -4.75 4.15
CA ARG A 159 8.67 -3.59 4.47
C ARG A 159 8.28 -2.74 3.26
N VAL A 160 9.10 -2.71 2.20
CA VAL A 160 8.81 -1.97 0.97
C VAL A 160 7.82 -2.75 0.09
N PHE A 161 8.10 -4.04 -0.11
CA PHE A 161 7.17 -4.97 -0.75
C PHE A 161 6.13 -5.49 0.23
N SER A 162 5.24 -4.59 0.64
CA SER A 162 4.13 -4.90 1.54
C SER A 162 2.98 -5.67 0.87
N LEU A 163 3.03 -5.88 -0.46
CA LEU A 163 2.06 -6.58 -1.32
C LEU A 163 0.70 -5.88 -1.47
N PHE A 164 0.20 -5.31 -0.39
CA PHE A 164 -1.06 -4.60 -0.34
C PHE A 164 -1.03 -3.51 0.74
N HIS A 165 -2.04 -2.65 0.68
CA HIS A 165 -2.35 -1.58 1.62
C HIS A 165 -3.85 -1.61 1.92
N VAL A 166 -4.23 -1.20 3.13
CA VAL A 166 -5.64 -1.02 3.49
C VAL A 166 -5.76 0.29 4.26
N ALA A 167 -6.88 0.99 4.09
CA ALA A 167 -7.19 2.16 4.91
C ALA A 167 -7.33 1.74 6.38
N ASP A 168 -6.64 2.43 7.29
CA ASP A 168 -6.53 2.03 8.70
C ASP A 168 -7.79 2.40 9.51
N GLU A 169 -8.40 3.55 9.24
CA GLU A 169 -9.64 4.03 9.88
C GLU A 169 -10.62 4.63 8.84
N PRO A 170 -11.91 4.84 9.16
CA PRO A 170 -12.85 5.44 8.19
C PRO A 170 -12.43 6.83 7.69
N ALA A 171 -11.68 7.60 8.48
CA ALA A 171 -11.08 8.85 8.05
C ALA A 171 -10.05 8.66 6.94
N ASP A 172 -9.27 7.58 6.99
CA ASP A 172 -8.32 7.24 5.93
C ASP A 172 -9.07 6.78 4.69
N LEU A 173 -10.13 5.96 4.81
CA LEU A 173 -10.98 5.58 3.67
C LEU A 173 -11.45 6.81 2.87
N LEU A 174 -12.02 7.80 3.56
CA LEU A 174 -12.48 9.04 2.92
C LEU A 174 -11.35 9.80 2.23
N ARG A 175 -10.22 9.95 2.91
CA ARG A 175 -9.05 10.67 2.39
C ARG A 175 -8.45 9.96 1.18
N GLU A 176 -8.25 8.65 1.29
CA GLU A 176 -7.61 7.82 0.26
C GLU A 176 -8.46 7.75 -1.01
N LEU A 177 -9.78 7.57 -0.89
CA LEU A 177 -10.67 7.60 -2.05
C LEU A 177 -10.56 8.92 -2.84
N SER A 178 -10.38 10.05 -2.17
CA SER A 178 -10.18 11.35 -2.83
C SER A 178 -8.80 11.54 -3.46
N ILE A 179 -7.80 10.78 -3.02
CA ILE A 179 -6.46 10.77 -3.65
C ILE A 179 -6.49 9.90 -4.91
N PHE A 180 -7.18 8.76 -4.86
CA PHE A 180 -7.25 7.80 -5.97
C PHE A 180 -8.23 8.21 -7.08
N LEU A 181 -9.37 8.79 -6.71
CA LEU A 181 -10.50 8.94 -7.62
C LEU A 181 -10.86 10.40 -7.83
N ASP A 182 -11.28 10.72 -9.05
CA ASP A 182 -12.00 11.95 -9.31
C ASP A 182 -13.39 11.94 -8.65
N ALA A 183 -14.09 13.07 -8.72
CA ALA A 183 -15.40 13.21 -8.10
C ALA A 183 -16.44 12.23 -8.68
N TRP A 184 -16.41 11.91 -9.97
CA TRP A 184 -17.41 11.02 -10.58
C TRP A 184 -17.22 9.58 -10.13
N ASP A 185 -16.00 9.08 -10.20
CA ASP A 185 -15.70 7.72 -9.76
C ASP A 185 -15.90 7.56 -8.25
N ARG A 186 -15.55 8.58 -7.46
CA ARG A 186 -15.77 8.57 -6.01
C ARG A 186 -17.26 8.52 -5.64
N ALA A 187 -18.13 9.25 -6.36
CA ALA A 187 -19.58 9.14 -6.19
C ALA A 187 -20.09 7.72 -6.48
N ARG A 188 -19.61 7.12 -7.58
CA ARG A 188 -19.99 5.74 -7.95
C ARG A 188 -19.58 4.74 -6.87
N VAL A 189 -18.38 4.88 -6.32
CA VAL A 189 -17.90 4.03 -5.22
C VAL A 189 -18.74 4.19 -3.96
N PHE A 190 -19.07 5.42 -3.54
CA PHE A 190 -19.95 5.60 -2.38
C PHE A 190 -21.33 4.97 -2.58
N ASN A 191 -21.94 5.13 -3.76
CA ASN A 191 -23.21 4.49 -4.06
C ASN A 191 -23.11 2.95 -4.02
N ALA A 192 -22.01 2.36 -4.51
CA ALA A 192 -21.76 0.93 -4.44
C ALA A 192 -21.58 0.42 -3.00
N LEU A 193 -20.92 1.20 -2.14
CA LEU A 193 -20.75 0.88 -0.72
C LEU A 193 -22.07 0.88 0.05
N MET A 194 -23.01 1.78 -0.29
CA MET A 194 -24.35 1.81 0.29
C MET A 194 -25.23 0.66 -0.21
N GLY A 195 -25.12 0.33 -1.50
CA GLY A 195 -26.03 -0.59 -2.19
C GLY A 195 -26.08 -2.00 -1.56
N VAL A 196 -27.03 -2.79 -2.05
CA VAL A 196 -27.11 -4.23 -1.78
C VAL A 196 -26.98 -4.93 -3.13
N GLY A 197 -26.08 -5.90 -3.21
CA GLY A 197 -25.87 -6.66 -4.44
C GLY A 197 -24.41 -6.83 -4.80
N ALA A 198 -24.20 -7.78 -5.72
CA ALA A 198 -22.90 -8.20 -6.21
C ALA A 198 -22.19 -7.09 -7.02
N LEU A 199 -20.89 -7.26 -7.17
CA LEU A 199 -20.05 -6.46 -8.06
C LEU A 199 -20.65 -6.44 -9.49
N PRO A 200 -20.73 -5.28 -10.17
CA PRO A 200 -21.21 -5.21 -11.55
C PRO A 200 -20.43 -6.16 -12.48
N GLU A 201 -21.11 -6.76 -13.46
CA GLU A 201 -20.52 -7.81 -14.33
C GLU A 201 -19.23 -7.37 -15.04
N ASP A 202 -19.14 -6.10 -15.45
CA ASP A 202 -17.95 -5.53 -16.08
C ASP A 202 -16.78 -5.40 -15.09
N GLU A 203 -17.06 -5.05 -13.84
CA GLU A 203 -16.07 -4.96 -12.78
C GLU A 203 -15.65 -6.36 -12.28
N GLN A 204 -16.57 -7.33 -12.26
CA GLN A 204 -16.28 -8.73 -11.98
C GLN A 204 -15.35 -9.32 -13.05
N SER A 205 -15.68 -9.13 -14.33
CA SER A 205 -14.84 -9.58 -15.44
C SER A 205 -13.43 -8.98 -15.37
N ARG A 206 -13.32 -7.72 -14.94
CA ARG A 206 -12.03 -7.05 -14.73
C ARG A 206 -11.24 -7.68 -13.56
N LEU A 207 -11.91 -7.92 -12.43
CA LEU A 207 -11.30 -8.58 -11.27
C LEU A 207 -10.75 -9.96 -11.66
N ASP A 208 -11.56 -10.78 -12.34
CA ASP A 208 -11.19 -12.13 -12.77
C ASP A 208 -9.99 -12.10 -13.73
N GLY A 209 -9.99 -11.15 -14.67
CA GLY A 209 -8.86 -10.93 -15.59
C GLY A 209 -7.55 -10.60 -14.86
N VAL A 210 -7.59 -9.72 -13.86
CA VAL A 210 -6.40 -9.36 -13.06
C VAL A 210 -5.94 -10.51 -12.17
N VAL A 211 -6.88 -11.21 -11.53
CA VAL A 211 -6.59 -12.39 -10.69
C VAL A 211 -5.88 -13.47 -11.51
N GLU A 212 -6.38 -13.77 -12.71
CA GLU A 212 -5.79 -14.76 -13.59
C GLU A 212 -4.44 -14.29 -14.16
N ALA A 213 -4.29 -13.03 -14.55
CA ALA A 213 -3.02 -12.47 -15.00
C ALA A 213 -1.95 -12.51 -13.91
N SER A 214 -2.31 -12.13 -12.67
CA SER A 214 -1.43 -12.20 -11.49
C SER A 214 -0.93 -13.62 -11.27
N ARG A 215 -1.80 -14.63 -11.40
CA ARG A 215 -1.43 -16.04 -11.26
C ARG A 215 -0.47 -16.51 -12.36
N ARG A 216 -0.76 -16.19 -13.63
CA ARG A 216 0.00 -16.68 -14.79
C ARG A 216 1.43 -16.13 -14.88
N SER A 217 1.62 -14.88 -14.47
CA SER A 217 2.88 -14.16 -14.65
C SER A 217 3.56 -13.85 -13.31
N ALA A 218 3.35 -14.70 -12.30
CA ALA A 218 3.90 -14.52 -10.97
C ALA A 218 5.44 -14.52 -11.00
N ARG A 219 6.03 -13.40 -10.57
CA ARG A 219 7.47 -13.19 -10.40
C ARG A 219 7.89 -13.53 -8.97
N SER A 220 9.06 -14.16 -8.85
CA SER A 220 9.74 -14.31 -7.56
C SER A 220 10.28 -12.95 -7.09
N LEU A 221 9.88 -12.53 -5.89
CA LEU A 221 10.40 -11.33 -5.20
C LEU A 221 11.64 -11.65 -4.34
N ASP A 222 12.32 -12.77 -4.63
CA ASP A 222 13.53 -13.19 -3.92
C ASP A 222 14.75 -12.35 -4.34
N ALA A 223 15.43 -11.78 -3.34
CA ALA A 223 16.57 -10.91 -3.55
C ALA A 223 17.78 -11.63 -4.13
N GLY A 224 18.00 -12.90 -3.78
CA GLY A 224 19.10 -13.71 -4.30
C GLY A 224 18.96 -13.98 -5.80
N HIS A 225 17.75 -14.30 -6.25
CA HIS A 225 17.45 -14.47 -7.67
C HIS A 225 17.61 -13.17 -8.46
N ALA A 226 17.14 -12.03 -7.92
CA ALA A 226 17.32 -10.72 -8.55
C ALA A 226 18.82 -10.36 -8.64
N LEU A 227 19.58 -10.59 -7.56
CA LEU A 227 21.02 -10.32 -7.51
C LEU A 227 21.78 -11.13 -8.56
N ALA A 228 21.47 -12.42 -8.69
CA ALA A 228 22.09 -13.28 -9.70
C ALA A 228 21.85 -12.77 -11.13
N ARG A 229 20.62 -12.34 -11.46
CA ARG A 229 20.28 -11.80 -12.78
C ARG A 229 20.99 -10.49 -13.07
N VAL A 230 21.04 -9.56 -12.10
CA VAL A 230 21.73 -8.27 -12.27
C VAL A 230 23.24 -8.46 -12.41
N ARG A 231 23.85 -9.37 -11.63
CA ARG A 231 25.28 -9.72 -11.79
C ARG A 231 25.58 -10.33 -13.16
N ALA A 232 24.71 -11.22 -13.64
CA ALA A 232 24.86 -11.81 -14.97
C ALA A 232 24.77 -10.75 -16.07
N ALA A 233 23.82 -9.82 -15.98
CA ALA A 233 23.68 -8.70 -16.91
C ALA A 233 24.93 -7.80 -16.90
N LEU A 234 25.45 -7.47 -15.71
CA LEU A 234 26.66 -6.66 -15.55
C LEU A 234 27.90 -7.36 -16.15
N GLY A 235 28.04 -8.67 -15.96
CA GLY A 235 29.12 -9.46 -16.55
C GLY A 235 29.05 -9.51 -18.07
N ALA A 236 27.86 -9.73 -18.62
CA ALA A 236 27.63 -9.80 -20.08
C ALA A 236 27.93 -8.46 -20.80
N GLN A 237 27.77 -7.34 -20.10
CA GLN A 237 27.95 -5.98 -20.66
C GLN A 237 29.28 -5.32 -20.23
N ARG A 238 30.23 -6.09 -19.66
CA ARG A 238 31.49 -5.56 -19.11
C ARG A 238 32.23 -4.60 -20.05
N GLY A 239 32.36 -4.98 -21.32
CA GLY A 239 33.12 -4.22 -22.32
C GLY A 239 32.41 -2.94 -22.80
N SER A 240 31.11 -2.79 -22.50
CA SER A 240 30.30 -1.64 -22.91
C SER A 240 30.13 -0.60 -21.80
N ILE A 241 30.49 -0.94 -20.57
CA ILE A 241 30.33 -0.09 -19.39
C ILE A 241 31.69 0.51 -19.02
N ALA A 242 31.72 1.81 -18.75
CA ALA A 242 32.91 2.51 -18.28
C ALA A 242 33.47 1.86 -16.99
N GLU A 243 34.80 1.80 -16.87
CA GLU A 243 35.48 1.09 -15.78
C GLU A 243 35.02 1.54 -14.39
N THR A 244 34.84 2.85 -14.23
CA THR A 244 34.41 3.49 -12.98
C THR A 244 33.00 3.04 -12.56
N GLU A 245 32.06 3.01 -13.50
CA GLU A 245 30.68 2.59 -13.30
C GLU A 245 30.61 1.09 -13.04
N TRP A 246 31.37 0.29 -13.80
CA TRP A 246 31.44 -1.14 -13.59
C TRP A 246 31.98 -1.48 -12.20
N ALA A 247 33.08 -0.86 -11.78
CA ALA A 247 33.68 -1.09 -10.47
C ALA A 247 32.71 -0.71 -9.33
N ALA A 248 32.01 0.43 -9.46
CA ALA A 248 31.01 0.87 -8.48
C ALA A 248 29.83 -0.11 -8.38
N LEU A 249 29.27 -0.53 -9.52
CA LEU A 249 28.17 -1.51 -9.56
C LEU A 249 28.60 -2.87 -9.02
N HIS A 250 29.77 -3.37 -9.43
CA HIS A 250 30.30 -4.64 -8.99
C HIS A 250 30.53 -4.66 -7.47
N ALA A 251 31.14 -3.60 -6.91
CA ALA A 251 31.36 -3.48 -5.48
C ALA A 251 30.04 -3.49 -4.69
N ALA A 252 29.05 -2.70 -5.13
CA ALA A 252 27.73 -2.67 -4.50
C ALA A 252 27.02 -4.04 -4.54
N LEU A 253 27.04 -4.73 -5.69
CA LEU A 253 26.45 -6.06 -5.82
C LEU A 253 27.18 -7.12 -4.98
N GLN A 254 28.49 -6.96 -4.76
CA GLN A 254 29.26 -7.82 -3.87
C GLN A 254 28.86 -7.62 -2.41
N SER A 255 28.74 -6.37 -1.93
CA SER A 255 28.21 -6.07 -0.59
C SER A 255 26.79 -6.65 -0.40
N MET A 256 25.91 -6.54 -1.40
CA MET A 256 24.58 -7.17 -1.35
C MET A 256 24.67 -8.70 -1.23
N ALA A 257 25.62 -9.34 -1.93
CA ALA A 257 25.83 -10.79 -1.85
C ALA A 257 26.28 -11.24 -0.46
N GLU A 258 26.97 -10.37 0.25
CA GLU A 258 27.42 -10.55 1.64
C GLU A 258 26.32 -10.22 2.66
N GLY A 259 25.15 -9.77 2.21
CA GLY A 259 24.00 -9.43 3.05
C GLY A 259 24.05 -8.00 3.60
N GLU A 260 24.98 -7.17 3.13
CA GLU A 260 25.18 -5.82 3.64
C GLU A 260 24.15 -4.84 3.07
N ARG A 261 23.85 -3.80 3.85
CA ARG A 261 23.08 -2.65 3.36
C ARG A 261 23.99 -1.75 2.54
N ILE A 262 23.44 -1.14 1.50
CA ILE A 262 24.17 -0.18 0.66
C ILE A 262 23.51 1.20 0.69
N ALA A 263 24.31 2.23 0.35
CA ALA A 263 23.76 3.52 -0.04
C ALA A 263 23.16 3.38 -1.44
N TRP A 264 21.84 3.47 -1.55
CA TRP A 264 21.13 3.19 -2.81
C TRP A 264 21.41 4.23 -3.88
N ARG A 265 21.46 5.50 -3.50
CA ARG A 265 21.65 6.64 -4.43
C ARG A 265 22.92 6.51 -5.28
N PRO A 266 24.12 6.29 -4.71
CA PRO A 266 25.33 6.04 -5.50
C PRO A 266 25.20 4.85 -6.45
N PHE A 267 24.55 3.75 -6.03
CA PHE A 267 24.31 2.60 -6.88
C PHE A 267 23.38 2.92 -8.05
N ALA A 268 22.25 3.61 -7.79
CA ALA A 268 21.29 4.02 -8.79
C ALA A 268 21.91 5.01 -9.80
N ASP A 269 22.75 5.93 -9.33
CA ASP A 269 23.48 6.89 -10.18
C ASP A 269 24.49 6.18 -11.09
N ALA A 270 25.24 5.21 -10.56
CA ALA A 270 26.14 4.38 -11.35
C ALA A 270 25.37 3.54 -12.38
N LEU A 271 24.23 2.97 -11.99
CA LEU A 271 23.36 2.20 -12.87
C LEU A 271 22.85 3.06 -14.03
N ALA A 272 22.35 4.26 -13.75
CA ALA A 272 21.85 5.18 -14.78
C ALA A 272 22.95 5.60 -15.77
N ARG A 273 24.17 5.88 -15.30
CA ARG A 273 25.30 6.23 -16.16
C ARG A 273 25.88 5.05 -16.95
N SER A 274 25.75 3.84 -16.43
CA SER A 274 26.33 2.63 -17.04
C SER A 274 25.63 2.21 -18.34
N GLY A 275 24.36 2.59 -18.53
CA GLY A 275 23.54 2.05 -19.60
C GLY A 275 23.24 0.55 -19.46
N LEU A 276 23.47 -0.04 -18.28
CA LEU A 276 23.20 -1.46 -18.02
C LEU A 276 21.72 -1.76 -18.26
N MET A 277 21.45 -2.67 -19.20
CA MET A 277 20.11 -3.20 -19.41
C MET A 277 19.79 -4.26 -18.37
N ALA A 278 19.18 -3.84 -17.26
CA ALA A 278 18.66 -4.70 -16.21
C ALA A 278 17.13 -4.57 -16.11
N ASP A 279 16.48 -5.65 -15.70
CA ASP A 279 15.04 -5.65 -15.48
C ASP A 279 14.69 -4.68 -14.32
N PRO A 280 13.79 -3.70 -14.51
CA PRO A 280 13.47 -2.71 -13.49
C PRO A 280 12.97 -3.31 -12.17
N TRP A 281 12.28 -4.44 -12.22
CA TRP A 281 11.80 -5.13 -11.03
C TRP A 281 12.95 -5.79 -10.27
N ASP A 282 14.00 -6.27 -10.95
CA ASP A 282 15.17 -6.80 -10.26
C ASP A 282 15.90 -5.68 -9.51
N ILE A 283 16.00 -4.50 -10.11
CA ILE A 283 16.54 -3.30 -9.45
C ILE A 283 15.67 -2.89 -8.26
N ALA A 284 14.35 -2.85 -8.42
CA ALA A 284 13.43 -2.56 -7.32
C ALA A 284 13.55 -3.59 -6.19
N ILE A 285 13.73 -4.88 -6.51
CA ILE A 285 13.91 -5.95 -5.51
C ILE A 285 15.20 -5.77 -4.72
N LEU A 286 16.32 -5.47 -5.39
CA LEU A 286 17.58 -5.20 -4.72
C LEU A 286 17.47 -3.96 -3.82
N GLY A 287 16.90 -2.87 -4.33
CA GLY A 287 16.66 -1.66 -3.56
C GLY A 287 15.77 -1.90 -2.35
N ALA A 288 14.67 -2.62 -2.52
CA ALA A 288 13.78 -2.97 -1.42
C ALA A 288 14.45 -3.87 -0.37
N SER A 289 15.47 -4.63 -0.76
CA SER A 289 16.07 -5.66 0.10
C SER A 289 17.35 -5.20 0.81
N PHE A 290 18.07 -4.21 0.28
CA PHE A 290 19.41 -3.82 0.75
C PHE A 290 19.54 -2.36 1.18
N ILE A 291 18.45 -1.63 1.35
CA ILE A 291 18.47 -0.26 1.90
C ILE A 291 18.14 -0.22 3.39
N VAL A 292 18.42 0.93 4.00
CA VAL A 292 17.83 1.35 5.28
C VAL A 292 16.49 2.05 4.99
N TYR A 293 15.41 1.57 5.60
CA TYR A 293 14.05 2.07 5.30
C TYR A 293 13.74 3.41 5.93
N ASP A 294 14.04 3.54 7.22
CA ASP A 294 13.65 4.68 8.03
C ASP A 294 14.91 5.33 8.62
N ASP A 295 14.88 6.65 8.73
CA ASP A 295 15.89 7.42 9.44
C ASP A 295 15.71 7.17 10.95
N PRO A 296 16.73 6.66 11.67
CA PRO A 296 16.61 6.34 13.09
C PRO A 296 16.36 7.57 13.98
N GLU A 297 16.67 8.77 13.50
CA GLU A 297 16.45 10.02 14.23
C GLU A 297 15.06 10.64 13.94
N ALA A 298 14.33 10.10 12.97
CA ALA A 298 13.02 10.60 12.57
C ALA A 298 11.87 9.68 13.03
N SER A 299 10.72 10.29 13.29
CA SER A 299 9.50 9.58 13.69
C SER A 299 8.37 9.84 12.72
N LYS A 300 7.47 8.86 12.55
CA LYS A 300 6.24 9.04 11.77
C LYS A 300 5.34 10.05 12.49
N GLN A 301 4.79 10.99 11.75
CA GLN A 301 3.85 11.98 12.29
C GLN A 301 2.53 11.34 12.70
N LEU A 302 2.06 10.33 11.95
CA LEU A 302 0.91 9.51 12.31
C LEU A 302 1.30 8.04 12.38
N VAL A 303 0.93 7.41 13.51
CA VAL A 303 1.08 5.97 13.74
C VAL A 303 -0.32 5.37 13.81
N ALA A 304 -0.52 4.22 13.17
CA ALA A 304 -1.80 3.50 13.26
C ALA A 304 -2.07 3.10 14.71
N VAL A 305 -3.32 3.24 15.14
CA VAL A 305 -3.80 2.67 16.40
C VAL A 305 -4.48 1.34 16.11
N GLY A 306 -4.32 0.39 17.02
CA GLY A 306 -5.05 -0.88 16.93
C GLY A 306 -6.54 -0.72 17.23
N HIS A 307 -7.24 -1.84 17.30
CA HIS A 307 -8.68 -1.87 17.55
C HIS A 307 -9.11 -1.44 18.97
N ALA A 308 -8.20 -1.47 19.96
CA ALA A 308 -8.56 -1.26 21.37
C ALA A 308 -9.30 0.07 21.66
N PRO A 309 -8.90 1.24 21.13
CA PRO A 309 -9.64 2.50 21.32
C PRO A 309 -11.04 2.50 20.68
N TRP A 310 -11.28 1.63 19.70
CA TRP A 310 -12.58 1.51 19.03
C TRP A 310 -13.60 0.70 19.84
N LEU A 311 -13.13 -0.13 20.78
CA LEU A 311 -13.98 -0.90 21.70
C LEU A 311 -14.38 -0.11 22.97
N GLN A 312 -13.87 1.12 23.14
CA GLN A 312 -14.18 1.97 24.28
C GLN A 312 -15.42 2.82 23.98
N PRO A 313 -16.57 2.58 24.66
CA PRO A 313 -17.80 3.34 24.41
C PRO A 313 -17.67 4.82 24.78
N ASP A 314 -16.89 5.13 25.81
CA ASP A 314 -16.71 6.48 26.39
C ASP A 314 -15.44 7.18 25.89
N PHE A 315 -14.89 6.77 24.74
CA PHE A 315 -13.72 7.47 24.20
C PHE A 315 -14.06 8.92 23.88
N GLU A 316 -13.36 9.82 24.54
CA GLU A 316 -13.33 11.25 24.27
C GLU A 316 -11.95 11.65 23.76
N PHE A 317 -11.91 12.63 22.85
CA PHE A 317 -10.64 13.24 22.51
C PHE A 317 -10.11 13.97 23.74
N PRO A 318 -8.81 13.88 24.05
CA PRO A 318 -8.22 14.72 25.08
C PRO A 318 -8.53 16.19 24.78
N PRO A 319 -8.77 17.02 25.81
CA PRO A 319 -8.89 18.47 25.61
C PRO A 319 -7.67 19.00 24.85
N GLU A 320 -7.89 19.96 23.95
CA GLU A 320 -6.80 20.53 23.15
C GLU A 320 -5.84 21.32 24.06
N ASP A 321 -4.56 20.93 24.08
CA ASP A 321 -3.44 21.75 24.56
C ASP A 321 -3.03 22.79 23.50
#